data_AF-A0A1H7QG15-F1
#
_entry.id   AF-A0A1H7QG15-F1
#
_cell.length_a   1.000
_cell.length_b   1.000
_cell.length_c   1.000
_cell.angle_alpha   90.00
_cell.angle_beta   90.00
_cell.angle_gamma   90.00
#
_symmetry.space_group_name_H-M   'P 1'
#
loop_
_entity.id
_entity.type
_entity.pdbx_description
1 polymer ?
#
loop_
_entity_poly.entity_id
_entity_poly.type
_entity_poly.pdbx_seq_one_letter_code
_entity_poly.pdbx_strand_id
1 'polypeptide(L)' 'MTANEQALLAQMQDLGYSHGLCITALQILSQDKLAVSDMLAFIYDEQPSEEDFIKEMARMCEANSWDTIG' A
#
# COMPACT_ATOMS: atom_id res chain seq x y z
N MET A 1 -10.76 5.72 -8.65
CA MET A 1 -9.56 6.11 -7.90
C MET A 1 -9.95 7.16 -6.89
N THR A 2 -9.83 6.86 -5.60
CA THR A 2 -10.09 7.81 -4.50
C THR A 2 -8.92 8.79 -4.34
N ALA A 3 -9.11 9.85 -3.53
CA ALA A 3 -8.04 10.81 -3.24
C ALA A 3 -6.83 10.15 -2.56
N ASN A 4 -7.05 9.18 -1.66
CA ASN A 4 -5.96 8.46 -0.99
C ASN A 4 -5.23 7.53 -1.96
N GLU A 5 -5.93 6.86 -2.88
CA GLU A 5 -5.30 6.04 -3.92
C GLU A 5 -4.44 6.90 -4.86
N GLN A 6 -4.92 8.10 -5.22
CA GLN A 6 -4.16 9.06 -6.01
C GLN A 6 -2.92 9.56 -5.27
N ALA A 7 -3.05 9.89 -3.99
CA ALA A 7 -1.93 10.33 -3.16
C ALA A 7 -0.88 9.22 -2.99
N LEU A 8 -1.32 7.99 -2.72
CA LEU A 8 -0.42 6.84 -2.58
C LEU A 8 0.33 6.56 -3.90
N LEU A 9 -0.36 6.64 -5.03
CA LEU A 9 0.27 6.51 -6.34
C LEU A 9 1.36 7.56 -6.57
N ALA A 10 1.07 8.82 -6.29
CA ALA A 10 2.03 9.91 -6.44
C ALA A 10 3.26 9.68 -5.55
N GLN A 11 3.05 9.31 -4.29
CA GLN A 11 4.14 9.06 -3.35
C GLN A 11 5.04 7.89 -3.78
N MET A 12 4.45 6.78 -4.24
CA MET A 12 5.24 5.65 -4.76
C MET A 12 6.06 6.06 -6.00
N GLN A 13 5.49 6.88 -6.89
CA GLN A 13 6.20 7.39 -8.07
C GLN A 13 7.33 8.34 -7.70
N ASP A 14 7.11 9.24 -6.74
CA ASP A 14 8.10 10.21 -6.27
C ASP A 14 9.28 9.53 -5.56
N LEU A 15 9.02 8.43 -4.85
CA LEU A 15 10.07 7.56 -4.28
C LEU A 15 10.77 6.69 -5.33
N GLY A 16 10.34 6.72 -6.58
CA GLY A 16 10.95 6.00 -7.69
C GLY A 16 10.61 4.51 -7.75
N TYR A 17 9.50 4.08 -7.13
CA TYR A 17 9.07 2.69 -7.19
C TYR A 17 8.75 2.27 -8.61
N SER A 18 8.94 0.97 -8.89
CA SER A 18 8.60 0.41 -10.18
C SER A 18 7.12 0.62 -10.53
N HIS A 19 6.85 0.90 -11.80
CA HIS A 19 5.47 1.07 -12.27
C HIS A 19 4.61 -0.18 -12.00
N GLY A 20 5.21 -1.37 -12.15
CA GLY A 20 4.55 -2.63 -11.86
C GLY A 20 4.10 -2.73 -10.40
N LEU A 21 4.95 -2.34 -9.44
CA LEU A 21 4.56 -2.28 -8.05
C LEU A 21 3.46 -1.26 -7.81
N CYS A 22 3.61 -0.03 -8.32
CA CYS A 22 2.62 1.05 -8.13
C CYS A 22 1.20 0.60 -8.49
N ILE A 23 1.04 -0.07 -9.64
CA ILE A 23 -0.25 -0.57 -10.10
C ILE A 23 -0.72 -1.76 -9.26
N THR A 24 0.17 -2.72 -8.97
CA THR A 24 -0.18 -3.92 -8.19
C THR A 24 -0.61 -3.56 -6.77
N ALA A 25 0.13 -2.65 -6.11
CA ALA A 25 -0.18 -2.14 -4.79
C ALA A 25 -1.58 -1.54 -4.74
N LEU A 26 -1.93 -0.68 -5.70
CA LEU A 26 -3.26 -0.10 -5.77
C LEU A 26 -4.35 -1.15 -6.00
N GLN A 27 -4.12 -2.14 -6.86
CA GLN A 27 -5.10 -3.22 -7.10
C GLN A 27 -5.38 -4.06 -5.86
N ILE A 28 -4.37 -4.30 -5.03
CA ILE A 28 -4.50 -5.05 -3.78
C ILE A 28 -5.14 -4.16 -2.70
N LEU A 29 -4.53 -3.01 -2.42
CA LEU A 29 -4.93 -2.14 -1.32
C LEU A 29 -6.31 -1.53 -1.53
N SER A 30 -6.73 -1.23 -2.76
CA SER A 30 -8.06 -0.64 -3.02
C SER A 30 -9.23 -1.56 -2.68
N GLN A 31 -8.98 -2.83 -2.36
CA GLN A 31 -10.01 -3.72 -1.83
C GLN A 31 -10.42 -3.35 -0.40
N ASP A 32 -9.56 -2.63 0.33
CA ASP A 32 -9.80 -2.14 1.68
C ASP A 32 -9.37 -0.67 1.82
N LYS A 33 -10.34 0.22 2.07
CA LYS A 33 -10.09 1.66 2.18
C LYS A 33 -9.20 2.02 3.38
N LEU A 34 -9.22 1.20 4.43
CA LEU A 34 -8.33 1.38 5.57
C LEU A 34 -6.89 1.04 5.17
N ALA A 35 -6.71 -0.04 4.39
CA ALA A 35 -5.38 -0.44 3.93
C ALA A 35 -4.68 0.62 3.08
N VAL A 36 -5.40 1.31 2.19
CA VAL A 36 -4.83 2.45 1.44
C VAL A 36 -4.39 3.57 2.38
N SER A 37 -5.19 3.87 3.39
CA SER A 37 -4.93 4.97 4.32
C SER A 37 -3.75 4.66 5.25
N ASP A 38 -3.64 3.41 5.70
CA ASP A 38 -2.54 2.93 6.53
C ASP A 38 -1.22 2.89 5.74
N MET A 39 -1.24 2.39 4.51
CA MET A 39 -0.06 2.40 3.64
C MET A 39 0.36 3.82 3.25
N LEU A 40 -0.60 4.73 3.10
CA LEU A 40 -0.31 6.14 2.86
C LEU A 40 0.34 6.80 4.08
N ALA A 41 -0.11 6.49 5.31
CA ALA A 41 0.56 6.96 6.51
C ALA A 41 2.00 6.41 6.61
N PHE A 42 2.16 5.11 6.39
CA PHE A 42 3.46 4.45 6.37
C PHE A 42 4.44 5.06 5.36
N ILE A 43 4.00 5.33 4.12
CA ILE A 43 4.87 5.90 3.09
C ILE A 43 5.30 7.34 3.43
N TYR A 44 4.45 8.13 4.08
CA TYR A 44 4.77 9.49 4.50
C TYR A 44 5.74 9.53 5.67
N ASP A 45 5.53 8.67 6.67
CA ASP A 45 6.32 8.67 7.91
C ASP A 45 7.70 8.03 7.69
N GLU A 46 7.75 6.90 6.97
CA GLU A 46 8.96 6.06 6.91
C GLU A 46 9.75 6.23 5.61
N GLN A 47 9.15 6.79 4.55
CA GLN A 47 9.74 6.84 3.19
C GLN A 47 10.47 5.53 2.81
N PRO A 48 9.75 4.39 2.84
CA PRO A 48 10.36 3.07 2.77
C PRO A 48 11.03 2.81 1.43
N SER A 49 11.95 1.83 1.40
CA SER A 49 12.39 1.27 0.12
C SER A 49 11.25 0.49 -0.55
N GLU A 50 11.38 0.23 -1.85
CA GLU A 50 10.42 -0.58 -2.59
C GLU A 50 10.24 -1.98 -1.95
N GLU A 51 11.33 -2.57 -1.45
CA GLU A 51 11.32 -3.88 -0.80
C GLU A 51 10.59 -3.84 0.55
N ASP A 52 10.80 -2.80 1.35
CA ASP A 52 10.14 -2.66 2.65
C ASP A 52 8.64 -2.38 2.50
N PHE A 53 8.27 -1.62 1.48
CA PHE A 53 6.86 -1.41 1.11
C PHE A 53 6.18 -2.72 0.73
N ILE A 54 6.84 -3.59 -0.03
CA ILE A 54 6.33 -4.92 -0.38
C ILE A 54 6.14 -5.79 0.86
N LYS A 55 7.10 -5.77 1.80
CA LYS A 55 7.01 -6.53 3.06
C LYS A 55 5.83 -6.08 3.91
N GLU A 56 5.63 -4.77 4.03
CA GLU A 56 4.52 -4.22 4.81
C GLU A 56 3.17 -4.55 4.18
N MET A 57 3.06 -4.43 2.85
CA MET A 57 1.85 -4.85 2.12
C MET A 57 1.55 -6.34 2.32
N ALA A 58 2.57 -7.20 2.28
CA ALA A 58 2.41 -8.63 2.53
C ALA A 58 1.92 -8.89 3.96
N ARG A 59 2.49 -8.21 4.97
CA ARG A 59 2.06 -8.29 6.37
C ARG A 59 0.58 -7.92 6.54
N MET A 60 0.12 -6.87 5.87
CA MET A 60 -1.29 -6.45 5.92
C MET A 60 -2.23 -7.47 5.28
N CYS A 61 -1.85 -8.06 4.14
CA CYS A 61 -2.62 -9.13 3.52
C CYS A 61 -2.76 -10.35 4.43
N GLU A 62 -1.70 -10.72 5.15
CA GLU A 62 -1.72 -11.83 6.11
C GLU A 62 -2.59 -11.52 7.33
N ALA A 63 -2.52 -10.31 7.87
CA ALA A 63 -3.34 -9.87 9.00
C ALA A 63 -4.85 -9.94 8.67
N ASN A 64 -5.24 -9.46 7.48
CA ASN A 64 -6.62 -9.49 7.01
C ASN A 64 -7.14 -10.93 6.77
N SER A 65 -6.24 -11.92 6.59
CA SER A 65 -6.64 -13.32 6.46
C SER A 65 -7.14 -13.93 7.78
N TRP A 66 -6.73 -13.41 8.94
CA TRP A 66 -7.16 -13.93 10.24
C TRP A 66 -8.58 -13.50 10.61
N ASP A 67 -9.02 -12.30 10.20
CA ASP A 67 -10.36 -11.77 10.48
C ASP A 67 -11.49 -12.53 9.76
N THR A 68 -11.17 -13.38 8.78
CA THR A 68 -12.14 -14.22 8.07
C THR A 68 -12.41 -15.59 8.72
N ILE A 69 -11.77 -15.92 9.85
CA ILE A 69 -11.97 -17.18 10.60
C ILE A 69 -12.71 -16.94 11.95
N GLY A 70 -13.36 -15.79 12.10
CA GLY A 70 -14.19 -15.43 13.27
C GLY A 70 -15.67 -15.68 13.07
#